data_AF-A0A2J4PSF2-F1
#
_entry.id   AF-A0A2J4PSF2-F1
#
_cell.length_a   1.000
_cell.length_b   1.000
_cell.length_c   1.000
_cell.angle_alpha   90.00
_cell.angle_beta   90.00
_cell.angle_gamma   90.00
#
_symmetry.space_group_name_H-M   'P 1'
#
loop_
_entity.id
_entity.type
_entity.pdbx_description
1 polymer ?
#
loop_
_entity_poly.entity_id
_entity_poly.type
_entity_poly.pdbx_seq_one_letter_code
_entity_poly.pdbx_strand_id
1 'polypeptide(L)'
;MRQETRFKFNAYLTQLAKLNGISVDDVSKKFTVEPSVTQTLMNTVQASSAFLQMIYILPVAEMKGEKIGVGVTGTIASTTDTSGDKERQTADFTALESNKYECNQINFDFHLTYKRLDLWARFQDFQRRIRDAIVQRQALDFIMAGFNGITRADTSDRSKNPMLQDVAVGWLQKYRNEAPARVMSKITAEDGSVISDVIRVGKNGDYENLDALVMDGTNTLIDEIYQDDPKLVAIVGRKLLADKYFPLVNKQQENSESLAADIIISQKRIGNLPAVRVPYFPANAVFVTTLENLSIYFMDESHRRSIDENPKKDRVENYESMNIDYVIEAYAAGCLLENITLGDFTAPAAPESGE
;
A
#
# COMPACT_ATOMS: atom_id res chain seq x y z
N MET A 1 29.93 -2.55 -24.32
CA MET A 1 30.35 -1.76 -23.14
C MET A 1 31.79 -1.30 -23.33
N ARG A 2 32.16 -0.17 -22.72
CA ARG A 2 33.55 0.29 -22.63
C ARG A 2 34.37 -0.55 -21.65
N GLN A 3 35.70 -0.50 -21.74
CA GLN A 3 36.60 -1.25 -20.85
C GLN A 3 36.40 -0.90 -19.37
N GLU A 4 36.28 0.39 -19.02
CA GLU A 4 36.02 0.82 -17.63
C GLU A 4 34.70 0.24 -17.10
N THR A 5 33.65 0.30 -17.91
CA THR A 5 32.33 -0.24 -17.59
C THR A 5 32.38 -1.75 -17.39
N ARG A 6 33.12 -2.46 -18.25
CA ARG A 6 33.35 -3.89 -18.13
C ARG A 6 34.01 -4.24 -16.80
N PHE A 7 35.05 -3.50 -16.41
CA PHE A 7 35.74 -3.70 -15.12
C PHE A 7 34.80 -3.47 -13.93
N LYS A 8 34.07 -2.35 -13.90
CA LYS A 8 33.13 -2.02 -12.81
C LYS A 8 31.93 -2.97 -12.75
N PHE A 9 31.44 -3.42 -13.90
CA PHE A 9 30.34 -4.38 -13.99
C PHE A 9 30.77 -5.78 -13.56
N ASN A 10 31.96 -6.24 -13.95
CA ASN A 10 32.49 -7.52 -13.47
C ASN A 10 32.67 -7.50 -11.94
N ALA A 11 33.18 -6.40 -11.38
CA ALA A 11 33.28 -6.24 -9.92
C ALA A 11 31.90 -6.27 -9.23
N TYR A 12 30.85 -5.78 -9.88
CA TYR A 12 29.47 -5.87 -9.39
C TYR A 12 28.99 -7.32 -9.37
N LEU A 13 29.20 -8.08 -10.45
CA LEU A 13 28.84 -9.50 -10.51
C LEU A 13 29.63 -10.34 -9.50
N THR A 14 30.92 -10.07 -9.31
CA THR A 14 31.75 -10.73 -8.29
C THR A 14 31.21 -10.48 -6.88
N GLN A 15 30.81 -9.25 -6.57
CA GLN A 15 30.23 -8.94 -5.27
C GLN A 15 28.88 -9.64 -5.07
N LEU A 16 28.02 -9.68 -6.11
CA LEU A 16 26.75 -10.38 -6.06
C LEU A 16 26.94 -11.90 -5.85
N ALA A 17 27.88 -12.50 -6.58
CA ALA A 17 28.20 -13.91 -6.45
C ALA A 17 28.71 -14.24 -5.04
N LYS A 18 29.62 -13.42 -4.51
CA LYS A 18 30.16 -13.56 -3.15
C LYS A 18 29.07 -13.49 -2.08
N LEU A 19 28.11 -12.56 -2.20
CA LEU A 19 27.02 -12.42 -1.22
C LEU A 19 26.11 -13.65 -1.20
N ASN A 20 25.97 -14.34 -2.33
CA ASN A 20 25.11 -15.52 -2.47
C ASN A 20 25.87 -16.84 -2.42
N GLY A 21 27.19 -16.83 -2.12
CA GLY A 21 27.99 -18.05 -2.05
C GLY A 21 28.11 -18.83 -3.37
N ILE A 22 27.89 -18.19 -4.53
CA ILE A 22 27.93 -18.83 -5.86
C ILE A 22 29.17 -18.42 -6.66
N SER A 23 29.43 -19.16 -7.74
CA SER A 23 30.41 -18.73 -8.76
C SER A 23 29.89 -17.54 -9.57
N VAL A 24 30.80 -16.70 -10.07
CA VAL A 24 30.45 -15.57 -10.96
C VAL A 24 29.75 -16.06 -12.23
N ASP A 25 30.13 -17.22 -12.75
CA ASP A 25 29.53 -17.80 -13.96
C ASP A 25 28.06 -18.19 -13.75
N ASP A 26 27.68 -18.51 -12.51
CA ASP A 26 26.32 -18.91 -12.16
C ASP A 26 25.38 -17.71 -11.99
N VAL A 27 25.89 -16.47 -11.93
CA VAL A 27 25.06 -15.26 -11.88
C VAL A 27 24.20 -15.10 -13.14
N SER A 28 24.71 -15.59 -14.28
CA SER A 28 23.98 -15.63 -15.55
C SER A 28 22.91 -16.73 -15.60
N LYS A 29 22.98 -17.70 -14.69
CA LYS A 29 21.99 -18.76 -14.54
C LYS A 29 20.97 -18.34 -13.49
N LYS A 30 19.82 -19.01 -13.46
CA LYS A 30 18.84 -18.79 -12.39
C LYS A 30 19.38 -19.41 -11.10
N PHE A 31 19.63 -18.59 -10.09
CA PHE A 31 20.08 -19.00 -8.76
C PHE A 31 19.11 -18.57 -7.67
N THR A 32 19.13 -19.28 -6.54
CA THR A 32 18.40 -18.89 -5.32
C THR A 32 19.24 -17.90 -4.54
N VAL A 33 18.64 -16.79 -4.13
CA VAL A 33 19.28 -15.76 -3.32
C VAL A 33 19.30 -16.22 -1.87
N GLU A 34 20.43 -16.01 -1.18
CA GLU A 34 20.54 -16.35 0.24
C GLU A 34 19.47 -15.60 1.07
N PRO A 35 18.74 -16.26 1.98
CA PRO A 35 17.65 -15.62 2.74
C PRO A 35 18.11 -14.35 3.48
N SER A 36 19.31 -14.37 4.07
CA SER A 36 19.91 -13.20 4.73
C SER A 36 20.14 -12.01 3.78
N VAL A 37 20.48 -12.28 2.51
CA VAL A 37 20.63 -11.28 1.47
C VAL A 37 19.27 -10.72 1.07
N THR A 38 18.26 -11.57 0.92
CA THR A 38 16.87 -11.15 0.65
C THR A 38 16.32 -10.26 1.77
N GLN A 39 16.48 -10.66 3.03
CA GLN A 39 16.04 -9.87 4.19
C GLN A 39 16.76 -8.52 4.24
N THR A 40 18.08 -8.49 4.00
CA THR A 40 18.85 -7.23 3.94
C THR A 40 18.37 -6.32 2.80
N LEU A 41 18.07 -6.90 1.63
CA LEU A 41 17.51 -6.17 0.50
C LEU A 41 16.14 -5.59 0.84
N MET A 42 15.23 -6.38 1.43
CA MET A 42 13.90 -5.94 1.83
C MET A 42 13.96 -4.83 2.89
N ASN A 43 14.86 -4.92 3.86
CA ASN A 43 15.11 -3.83 4.82
C ASN A 43 15.56 -2.55 4.12
N THR A 44 16.42 -2.67 3.09
CA THR A 44 16.88 -1.52 2.30
C THR A 44 15.74 -0.91 1.47
N VAL A 45 14.88 -1.76 0.88
CA VAL A 45 13.66 -1.34 0.17
C VAL A 45 12.72 -0.60 1.11
N GLN A 46 12.46 -1.15 2.30
CA GLN A 46 11.63 -0.52 3.31
C GLN A 46 12.19 0.84 3.73
N ALA A 47 13.48 0.91 4.03
CA ALA A 47 14.15 2.14 4.43
C ALA A 47 14.12 3.23 3.34
N SER A 48 13.97 2.86 2.07
CA SER A 48 13.95 3.82 0.95
C SER A 48 12.64 4.62 0.82
N SER A 49 11.57 4.21 1.51
CA SER A 49 10.25 4.84 1.41
C SER A 49 9.68 5.14 2.80
N ALA A 50 9.32 6.41 3.04
CA ALA A 50 8.70 6.83 4.29
C ALA A 50 7.41 6.06 4.63
N PHE A 51 6.63 5.68 3.61
CA PHE A 51 5.42 4.88 3.84
C PHE A 51 5.77 3.43 4.21
N LEU A 52 6.74 2.81 3.54
CA LEU A 52 7.08 1.41 3.83
C LEU A 52 7.69 1.24 5.23
N GLN A 53 8.37 2.27 5.75
CA GLN A 53 8.85 2.29 7.14
C GLN A 53 7.71 2.29 8.18
N MET A 54 6.49 2.66 7.80
CA MET A 54 5.34 2.74 8.70
C MET A 54 4.47 1.47 8.70
N ILE A 55 4.69 0.56 7.75
CA ILE A 55 3.98 -0.72 7.64
C ILE A 55 4.92 -1.88 7.97
N TYR A 56 4.38 -3.07 8.19
CA TYR A 56 5.22 -4.26 8.39
C TYR A 56 5.60 -4.93 7.06
N ILE A 57 6.85 -5.38 6.97
CA ILE A 57 7.34 -6.22 5.88
C ILE A 57 8.00 -7.44 6.53
N LEU A 58 7.34 -8.59 6.50
CA LEU A 58 7.71 -9.76 7.30
C LEU A 58 8.14 -10.94 6.41
N PRO A 59 9.27 -11.60 6.72
CA PRO A 59 9.62 -12.85 6.08
C PRO A 59 8.71 -13.98 6.59
N VAL A 60 8.27 -14.86 5.68
CA VAL A 60 7.50 -16.07 5.99
C VAL A 60 8.13 -17.30 5.34
N ALA A 61 8.10 -18.42 6.05
CA ALA A 61 8.68 -19.68 5.55
C ALA A 61 7.72 -20.46 4.63
N GLU A 62 6.41 -20.33 4.87
CA GLU A 62 5.38 -21.11 4.17
C GLU A 62 4.71 -20.30 3.06
N MET A 63 4.29 -20.99 1.99
CA MET A 63 3.57 -20.34 0.88
C MET A 63 2.15 -19.92 1.29
N LYS A 64 1.52 -20.69 2.18
CA LYS A 64 0.22 -20.38 2.76
C LYS A 64 0.26 -20.70 4.24
N GLY A 65 -0.36 -19.87 5.05
CA GLY A 65 -0.42 -20.07 6.49
C GLY A 65 -1.37 -19.11 7.16
N GLU A 66 -1.32 -19.09 8.48
CA GLU A 66 -2.03 -18.11 9.29
C GLU A 66 -1.21 -16.83 9.39
N LYS A 67 -1.90 -15.69 9.44
CA LYS A 67 -1.30 -14.36 9.60
C LYS A 67 -0.50 -14.30 10.90
N ILE A 68 0.64 -13.61 10.86
CA ILE A 68 1.51 -13.41 12.04
C ILE A 68 0.86 -12.39 12.98
N GLY A 69 0.28 -11.33 12.42
CA GLY A 69 -0.48 -10.36 13.19
C GLY A 69 -1.83 -10.95 13.55
N VAL A 70 -2.02 -11.25 14.83
CA VAL A 70 -3.33 -11.62 15.35
C VAL A 70 -4.08 -10.32 15.67
N GLY A 71 -5.09 -10.00 14.87
CA GLY A 71 -6.10 -9.03 15.28
C GLY A 71 -6.73 -9.48 16.60
N VAL A 72 -6.78 -8.60 17.59
CA VAL A 72 -7.38 -8.90 18.90
C VAL A 72 -8.89 -8.75 18.83
N THR A 73 -9.63 -9.74 19.31
CA THR A 73 -11.08 -9.64 19.51
C THR A 73 -11.39 -9.41 20.97
N GLY A 74 -11.62 -8.15 21.32
CA GLY A 74 -12.28 -7.77 22.56
C GLY A 74 -11.43 -7.80 23.81
N THR A 75 -12.11 -7.69 24.94
CA THR A 75 -11.51 -7.59 26.26
C THR A 75 -11.18 -8.98 26.81
N ILE A 76 -9.96 -9.16 27.30
CA ILE A 76 -9.51 -10.42 27.92
C ILE A 76 -9.62 -10.41 29.45
N ALA A 77 -10.02 -9.28 30.02
CA ALA A 77 -10.14 -9.11 31.46
C ALA A 77 -11.44 -9.74 31.96
N SER A 78 -11.34 -10.67 32.90
CA SER A 78 -12.47 -11.25 33.61
C SER A 78 -12.10 -11.54 35.07
N THR A 79 -13.11 -11.64 35.93
CA THR A 79 -12.97 -12.11 37.31
C THR A 79 -13.80 -13.37 37.50
N THR A 80 -13.27 -14.33 38.25
CA THR A 80 -14.00 -15.56 38.59
C THR A 80 -13.69 -15.88 40.04
N ASP A 81 -14.74 -16.02 40.85
CA ASP A 81 -14.61 -16.50 42.22
C ASP A 81 -14.34 -18.01 42.21
N THR A 82 -13.10 -18.39 42.54
CA THR A 82 -12.62 -19.77 42.58
C THR A 82 -12.67 -20.37 43.99
N SER A 83 -13.38 -19.76 44.94
CA SER A 83 -13.51 -20.28 46.30
C SER A 83 -14.54 -21.43 46.43
N GLY A 84 -15.35 -21.66 45.39
CA GLY A 84 -16.25 -22.81 45.25
C GLY A 84 -15.89 -23.69 44.05
N ASP A 85 -16.87 -24.38 43.45
CA ASP A 85 -16.66 -25.34 42.34
C ASP A 85 -16.42 -24.71 40.95
N LYS A 86 -16.22 -23.38 40.88
CA LYS A 86 -16.06 -22.67 39.61
C LYS A 86 -14.58 -22.53 39.22
N GLU A 87 -14.30 -22.86 37.97
CA GLU A 87 -12.97 -22.70 37.37
C GLU A 87 -12.93 -21.48 36.45
N ARG A 88 -11.75 -20.85 36.36
CA ARG A 88 -11.50 -19.76 35.42
C ARG A 88 -11.59 -20.29 33.99
N GLN A 89 -12.41 -19.64 33.16
CA GLN A 89 -12.50 -19.94 31.73
C GLN A 89 -11.65 -18.95 30.95
N THR A 90 -10.83 -19.47 30.03
CA THR A 90 -10.04 -18.66 29.11
C THR A 90 -10.88 -18.32 27.88
N ALA A 91 -10.70 -17.12 27.33
CA ALA A 91 -11.30 -16.72 26.06
C ALA A 91 -10.23 -16.78 24.95
N ASP A 92 -10.66 -17.18 23.75
CA ASP A 92 -9.86 -16.99 22.53
C ASP A 92 -9.92 -15.51 22.14
N PHE A 93 -8.76 -14.91 21.88
CA PHE A 93 -8.62 -13.49 21.55
C PHE A 93 -8.30 -13.27 20.06
N THR A 94 -8.26 -14.34 19.26
CA THR A 94 -7.95 -14.27 17.83
C THR A 94 -9.19 -13.89 17.00
N ALA A 95 -9.00 -13.04 15.99
CA ALA A 95 -10.07 -12.63 15.07
C ALA A 95 -10.75 -13.81 14.36
N LEU A 96 -12.08 -13.78 14.24
CA LEU A 96 -12.87 -14.79 13.51
C LEU A 96 -12.88 -14.58 11.99
N GLU A 97 -12.44 -13.41 11.52
CA GLU A 97 -12.33 -13.07 10.10
C GLU A 97 -11.19 -13.86 9.42
N SER A 98 -11.08 -13.80 8.09
CA SER A 98 -10.08 -14.55 7.33
C SER A 98 -8.65 -14.29 7.85
N ASN A 99 -8.05 -15.30 8.50
CA ASN A 99 -6.71 -15.23 9.10
C ASN A 99 -5.63 -15.86 8.23
N LYS A 100 -5.88 -16.07 6.94
CA LYS A 100 -4.93 -16.75 6.06
C LYS A 100 -4.19 -15.77 5.16
N TYR A 101 -2.96 -16.12 4.81
CA TYR A 101 -2.20 -15.47 3.74
C TYR A 101 -1.83 -16.49 2.66
N GLU A 102 -1.58 -16.00 1.45
CA GLU A 102 -1.11 -16.81 0.32
C GLU A 102 -0.10 -16.02 -0.51
N CYS A 103 1.17 -16.37 -0.35
CA CYS A 103 2.26 -15.76 -1.10
C CYS A 103 2.29 -16.27 -2.54
N ASN A 104 2.28 -15.34 -3.48
CA ASN A 104 2.28 -15.61 -4.91
C ASN A 104 3.51 -14.99 -5.58
N GLN A 105 4.03 -15.65 -6.61
CA GLN A 105 5.21 -15.17 -7.33
C GLN A 105 4.91 -13.85 -8.06
N ILE A 106 5.77 -12.86 -7.83
CA ILE A 106 5.85 -11.60 -8.57
C ILE A 106 7.26 -11.46 -9.14
N ASN A 107 7.35 -10.93 -10.36
CA ASN A 107 8.61 -10.75 -11.07
C ASN A 107 8.98 -9.25 -11.17
N PHE A 108 10.25 -8.93 -10.93
CA PHE A 108 10.82 -7.58 -10.95
C PHE A 108 11.88 -7.46 -12.06
N ASP A 109 11.48 -7.83 -13.28
CA ASP A 109 12.40 -7.89 -14.42
C ASP A 109 12.66 -6.51 -15.01
N PHE A 110 13.92 -6.20 -15.32
CA PHE A 110 14.29 -4.96 -15.99
C PHE A 110 15.56 -5.15 -16.84
N HIS A 111 15.88 -4.12 -17.63
CA HIS A 111 17.13 -4.12 -18.39
C HIS A 111 17.83 -2.76 -18.33
N LEU A 112 19.16 -2.78 -18.41
CA LEU A 112 20.00 -1.59 -18.56
C LEU A 112 20.76 -1.69 -19.88
N THR A 113 20.60 -0.69 -20.74
CA THR A 113 21.34 -0.64 -22.00
C THR A 113 22.83 -0.41 -21.75
N TYR A 114 23.68 -0.91 -22.65
CA TYR A 114 25.12 -0.70 -22.54
C TYR A 114 25.49 0.79 -22.51
N LYS A 115 24.77 1.63 -23.27
CA LYS A 115 24.97 3.09 -23.26
C LYS A 115 24.72 3.70 -21.87
N ARG A 116 23.69 3.23 -21.15
CA ARG A 116 23.38 3.72 -19.80
C ARG A 116 24.45 3.27 -18.80
N LEU A 117 24.87 2.01 -18.89
CA LEU A 117 25.95 1.48 -18.06
C LEU A 117 27.28 2.20 -18.33
N ASP A 118 27.59 2.50 -19.59
CA ASP A 118 28.78 3.27 -19.96
C ASP A 118 28.74 4.71 -19.42
N LEU A 119 27.56 5.33 -19.36
CA LEU A 119 27.39 6.65 -18.75
C LEU A 119 27.58 6.59 -17.22
N TRP A 120 26.96 5.60 -16.57
CA TRP A 120 27.05 5.43 -15.12
C TRP A 120 28.44 5.02 -14.65
N ALA A 121 29.18 4.30 -15.47
CA ALA A 121 30.54 3.87 -15.16
C ALA A 121 31.47 5.06 -14.92
N ARG A 122 31.16 6.27 -15.38
CA ARG A 122 31.98 7.47 -15.10
C ARG A 122 31.96 7.90 -13.63
N PHE A 123 30.94 7.49 -12.87
CA PHE A 123 30.84 7.84 -11.45
C PHE A 123 31.58 6.81 -10.58
N GLN A 124 32.08 7.28 -9.43
CA GLN A 124 32.76 6.42 -8.46
C GLN A 124 31.78 5.47 -7.75
N ASP A 125 30.51 5.86 -7.63
CA ASP A 125 29.45 5.15 -6.92
C ASP A 125 28.67 4.14 -7.79
N PHE A 126 29.24 3.67 -8.92
CA PHE A 126 28.57 2.86 -9.94
C PHE A 126 27.66 1.75 -9.41
N GLN A 127 28.17 0.88 -8.53
CA GLN A 127 27.40 -0.25 -8.00
C GLN A 127 26.24 0.21 -7.11
N ARG A 128 26.50 1.19 -6.23
CA ARG A 128 25.49 1.76 -5.34
C ARG A 128 24.40 2.45 -6.16
N ARG A 129 24.77 3.20 -7.20
CA ARG A 129 23.84 3.88 -8.10
C ARG A 129 22.89 2.91 -8.81
N ILE A 130 23.38 1.74 -9.26
CA ILE A 130 22.53 0.69 -9.82
C ILE A 130 21.58 0.16 -8.74
N ARG A 131 22.12 -0.25 -7.59
CA ARG A 131 21.33 -0.81 -6.49
C ARG A 131 20.24 0.16 -6.02
N ASP A 132 20.59 1.40 -5.72
CA ASP A 132 19.68 2.38 -5.11
C ASP A 132 18.54 2.75 -6.07
N ALA A 133 18.81 2.80 -7.38
CA ALA A 133 17.76 2.99 -8.39
C ALA A 133 16.78 1.81 -8.46
N ILE A 134 17.26 0.57 -8.33
CA ILE A 134 16.42 -0.64 -8.32
C ILE A 134 15.57 -0.66 -7.04
N VAL A 135 16.22 -0.46 -5.88
CA VAL A 135 15.57 -0.44 -4.56
C VAL A 135 14.43 0.58 -4.53
N GLN A 136 14.69 1.81 -5.01
CA GLN A 136 13.67 2.86 -5.05
C GLN A 136 12.50 2.49 -5.96
N ARG A 137 12.75 1.85 -7.11
CA ARG A 137 11.70 1.41 -8.03
C ARG A 137 10.87 0.28 -7.43
N GLN A 138 11.52 -0.72 -6.84
CA GLN A 138 10.85 -1.83 -6.15
C GLN A 138 9.96 -1.31 -5.02
N ALA A 139 10.43 -0.36 -4.20
CA ALA A 139 9.62 0.25 -3.16
C ALA A 139 8.34 0.91 -3.71
N LEU A 140 8.45 1.64 -4.82
CA LEU A 140 7.30 2.27 -5.47
C LEU A 140 6.36 1.24 -6.11
N ASP A 141 6.90 0.15 -6.67
CA ASP A 141 6.11 -0.95 -7.23
C ASP A 141 5.33 -1.70 -6.15
N PHE A 142 5.95 -1.98 -4.99
CA PHE A 142 5.26 -2.59 -3.85
C PHE A 142 4.07 -1.75 -3.39
N ILE A 143 4.25 -0.43 -3.28
CA ILE A 143 3.17 0.49 -2.89
C ILE A 143 2.07 0.52 -3.96
N MET A 144 2.46 0.64 -5.23
CA MET A 144 1.53 0.76 -6.35
C MET A 144 0.64 -0.49 -6.45
N ALA A 145 1.23 -1.68 -6.49
CA ALA A 145 0.50 -2.93 -6.54
C ALA A 145 -0.29 -3.20 -5.25
N GLY A 146 0.24 -2.82 -4.08
CA GLY A 146 -0.45 -3.00 -2.79
C GLY A 146 -1.77 -2.23 -2.67
N PHE A 147 -1.85 -1.01 -3.21
CA PHE A 147 -3.08 -0.21 -3.17
C PHE A 147 -3.99 -0.39 -4.40
N ASN A 148 -3.45 -0.75 -5.56
CA ASN A 148 -4.22 -0.83 -6.81
C ASN A 148 -4.49 -2.25 -7.30
N GLY A 149 -3.86 -3.27 -6.71
CA GLY A 149 -4.02 -4.66 -7.10
C GLY A 149 -5.45 -5.17 -6.91
N ILE A 150 -6.13 -5.56 -7.99
CA ILE A 150 -7.51 -6.07 -8.00
C ILE A 150 -7.50 -7.59 -8.20
N THR A 151 -6.65 -8.08 -9.11
CA THR A 151 -6.55 -9.51 -9.40
C THR A 151 -5.10 -9.89 -9.65
N ARG A 152 -4.82 -11.20 -9.59
CA ARG A 152 -3.57 -11.76 -10.08
C ARG A 152 -3.85 -12.42 -11.43
N ALA A 153 -3.29 -11.88 -12.50
CA ALA A 153 -3.30 -12.51 -13.81
C ALA A 153 -2.04 -13.37 -13.99
N ASP A 154 -2.16 -14.49 -14.72
CA ASP A 154 -1.00 -15.33 -15.07
C ASP A 154 0.02 -14.57 -15.94
N THR A 155 -0.46 -13.60 -16.73
CA THR A 155 0.37 -12.69 -17.53
C THR A 155 -0.18 -11.27 -17.42
N SER A 156 0.55 -10.39 -16.76
CA SER A 156 0.16 -8.99 -16.57
C SER A 156 0.37 -8.15 -17.83
N ASP A 157 -0.54 -7.20 -18.06
CA ASP A 157 -0.54 -6.28 -19.19
C ASP A 157 -0.45 -4.83 -18.70
N ARG A 158 0.76 -4.29 -18.67
CA ARG A 158 1.03 -2.92 -18.23
C ARG A 158 0.36 -1.84 -19.10
N SER A 159 -0.05 -2.17 -20.33
CA SER A 159 -0.74 -1.21 -21.21
C SER A 159 -2.20 -1.02 -20.80
N LYS A 160 -2.86 -2.10 -20.37
CA LYS A 160 -4.23 -2.09 -19.85
C LYS A 160 -4.27 -1.73 -18.37
N ASN A 161 -3.26 -2.15 -17.62
CA ASN A 161 -3.14 -2.02 -16.17
C ASN A 161 -1.88 -1.22 -15.80
N PRO A 162 -1.85 0.11 -16.07
CA PRO A 162 -0.67 0.94 -15.85
C PRO A 162 -0.31 1.14 -14.37
N MET A 163 -1.23 0.85 -13.45
CA MET A 163 -1.03 0.90 -12.00
C MET A 163 -0.82 -0.49 -11.39
N LEU A 164 -0.41 -1.48 -12.19
CA LEU A 164 -0.13 -2.86 -11.73
C LEU A 164 -1.34 -3.55 -11.11
N GLN A 165 -2.55 -3.25 -11.60
CA GLN A 165 -3.81 -3.76 -11.04
C GLN A 165 -4.00 -5.27 -11.18
N ASP A 166 -3.25 -5.91 -12.07
CA ASP A 166 -3.32 -7.34 -12.40
C ASP A 166 -2.12 -8.16 -11.89
N VAL A 167 -1.28 -7.55 -11.05
CA VAL A 167 -0.06 -8.18 -10.53
C VAL A 167 -0.33 -9.03 -9.29
N ALA A 168 -1.16 -8.53 -8.38
CA ALA A 168 -1.54 -9.20 -7.13
C ALA A 168 -2.85 -8.63 -6.60
N VAL A 169 -3.46 -9.32 -5.64
CA VAL A 169 -4.60 -8.78 -4.88
C VAL A 169 -4.05 -7.88 -3.77
N GLY A 170 -4.36 -6.59 -3.82
CA GLY A 170 -3.89 -5.59 -2.86
C GLY A 170 -4.81 -5.43 -1.65
N TRP A 171 -4.39 -4.60 -0.68
CA TRP A 171 -5.09 -4.37 0.58
C TRP A 171 -6.54 -3.91 0.37
N LEU A 172 -6.76 -2.94 -0.52
CA LEU A 172 -8.11 -2.39 -0.76
C LEU A 172 -9.05 -3.46 -1.34
N GLN A 173 -8.54 -4.29 -2.25
CA GLN A 173 -9.35 -5.37 -2.81
C GLN A 173 -9.62 -6.48 -1.78
N LYS A 174 -8.67 -6.75 -0.87
CA LYS A 174 -8.91 -7.68 0.24
C LYS A 174 -10.06 -7.21 1.13
N TYR A 175 -10.15 -5.91 1.45
CA TYR A 175 -11.35 -5.37 2.13
C TYR A 175 -12.64 -5.63 1.35
N ARG A 176 -12.65 -5.39 0.03
CA ARG A 176 -13.84 -5.63 -0.79
C ARG A 176 -14.27 -7.11 -0.81
N ASN A 177 -13.32 -8.03 -0.77
CA ASN A 177 -13.58 -9.46 -0.87
C ASN A 177 -13.91 -10.10 0.50
N GLU A 178 -13.14 -9.76 1.52
CA GLU A 178 -13.14 -10.46 2.82
C GLU A 178 -13.96 -9.72 3.89
N ALA A 179 -14.11 -8.40 3.78
CA ALA A 179 -14.86 -7.56 4.73
C ALA A 179 -15.73 -6.50 4.03
N PRO A 180 -16.64 -6.88 3.12
CA PRO A 180 -17.44 -5.93 2.33
C PRO A 180 -18.33 -5.02 3.18
N ALA A 181 -18.73 -5.46 4.38
CA ALA A 181 -19.48 -4.63 5.32
C ALA A 181 -18.70 -3.39 5.81
N ARG A 182 -17.37 -3.40 5.70
CA ARG A 182 -16.48 -2.29 6.07
C ARG A 182 -16.08 -1.44 4.86
N VAL A 183 -16.73 -1.65 3.71
CA VAL A 183 -16.51 -0.89 2.48
C VAL A 183 -17.77 -0.11 2.14
N MET A 184 -17.66 1.21 2.15
CA MET A 184 -18.71 2.12 1.69
C MET A 184 -18.34 2.64 0.30
N SER A 185 -19.12 2.26 -0.70
CA SER A 185 -18.94 2.66 -2.11
C SER A 185 -20.14 3.39 -2.70
N LYS A 186 -21.26 3.39 -1.97
CA LYS A 186 -22.56 3.95 -2.34
C LYS A 186 -23.35 4.30 -1.08
N ILE A 187 -24.37 5.14 -1.21
CA ILE A 187 -25.25 5.50 -0.09
C ILE A 187 -26.56 4.72 -0.24
N THR A 188 -26.96 4.05 0.84
CA THR A 188 -28.19 3.28 0.92
C THR A 188 -29.12 3.82 1.99
N ALA A 189 -30.42 3.77 1.75
CA ALA A 189 -31.43 4.05 2.77
C ALA A 189 -31.51 2.90 3.79
N GLU A 190 -32.23 3.13 4.90
CA GLU A 190 -32.46 2.11 5.95
C GLU A 190 -33.15 0.84 5.40
N ASP A 191 -33.90 0.95 4.30
CA ASP A 191 -34.54 -0.17 3.61
C ASP A 191 -33.62 -0.92 2.62
N GLY A 192 -32.36 -0.50 2.50
CA GLY A 192 -31.36 -1.08 1.60
C GLY A 192 -31.44 -0.57 0.15
N SER A 193 -32.35 0.33 -0.18
CA SER A 193 -32.40 0.96 -1.51
C SER A 193 -31.21 1.90 -1.72
N VAL A 194 -30.65 1.92 -2.94
CA VAL A 194 -29.51 2.79 -3.28
C VAL A 194 -30.03 4.21 -3.51
N ILE A 195 -29.62 5.13 -2.64
CA ILE A 195 -29.90 6.57 -2.77
C ILE A 195 -28.95 7.20 -3.79
N SER A 196 -27.67 6.85 -3.70
CA SER A 196 -26.60 7.40 -4.56
C SER A 196 -25.61 6.30 -4.92
N ASP A 197 -25.38 6.08 -6.22
CA ASP A 197 -24.39 5.11 -6.74
C ASP A 197 -22.93 5.53 -6.46
N VAL A 198 -22.72 6.79 -6.10
CA VAL A 198 -21.44 7.38 -5.72
C VAL A 198 -21.62 8.17 -4.43
N ILE A 199 -20.53 8.32 -3.66
CA ILE A 199 -20.56 9.15 -2.44
C ILE A 199 -20.35 10.62 -2.86
N ARG A 200 -21.41 11.42 -2.83
CA ARG A 200 -21.38 12.84 -3.21
C ARG A 200 -20.97 13.67 -2.00
N VAL A 201 -19.86 14.39 -2.11
CA VAL A 201 -19.32 15.21 -1.02
C VAL A 201 -19.24 16.67 -1.45
N GLY A 202 -19.88 17.55 -0.69
CA GLY A 202 -19.94 18.98 -0.95
C GLY A 202 -21.37 19.50 -0.85
N LYS A 203 -21.59 20.73 -1.31
CA LYS A 203 -22.88 21.41 -1.16
C LYS A 203 -24.01 20.60 -1.81
N ASN A 204 -25.07 20.34 -1.05
CA ASN A 204 -26.21 19.51 -1.48
C ASN A 204 -25.84 18.05 -1.86
N GLY A 205 -24.68 17.56 -1.42
CA GLY A 205 -24.27 16.16 -1.52
C GLY A 205 -24.84 15.29 -0.41
N ASP A 206 -24.38 14.03 -0.34
CA ASP A 206 -24.71 13.10 0.75
C ASP A 206 -23.98 13.48 2.04
N TYR A 207 -22.77 14.06 1.92
CA TYR A 207 -22.04 14.68 3.03
C TYR A 207 -21.61 16.10 2.66
N GLU A 208 -21.67 17.02 3.63
CA GLU A 208 -21.27 18.42 3.43
C GLU A 208 -19.78 18.59 3.11
N ASN A 209 -18.92 17.75 3.68
CA ASN A 209 -17.47 17.80 3.47
C ASN A 209 -16.81 16.44 3.73
N LEU A 210 -15.54 16.33 3.35
CA LEU A 210 -14.76 15.09 3.48
C LEU A 210 -14.54 14.69 4.95
N ASP A 211 -14.50 15.65 5.88
CA ASP A 211 -14.33 15.37 7.30
C ASP A 211 -15.54 14.63 7.87
N ALA A 212 -16.76 15.04 7.50
CA ALA A 212 -17.99 14.39 7.92
C ALA A 212 -18.06 12.93 7.43
N LEU A 213 -17.70 12.69 6.16
CA LEU A 213 -17.64 11.34 5.59
C LEU A 213 -16.65 10.44 6.35
N VAL A 214 -15.44 10.94 6.64
CA VAL A 214 -14.43 10.14 7.36
C VAL A 214 -14.83 9.88 8.81
N MET A 215 -15.42 10.87 9.49
CA MET A 215 -15.91 10.68 10.86
C MET A 215 -17.04 9.65 10.92
N ASP A 216 -18.01 9.73 10.01
CA ASP A 216 -19.11 8.77 9.95
C ASP A 216 -18.61 7.35 9.63
N GLY A 217 -17.74 7.20 8.63
CA GLY A 217 -17.13 5.92 8.30
C GLY A 217 -16.30 5.33 9.45
N THR A 218 -15.63 6.18 10.24
CA THR A 218 -14.87 5.74 11.43
C THR A 218 -15.81 5.25 12.53
N ASN A 219 -16.90 5.97 12.80
CA ASN A 219 -17.82 5.65 13.90
C ASN A 219 -18.76 4.46 13.58
N THR A 220 -19.02 4.19 12.30
CA THR A 220 -20.02 3.20 11.88
C THR A 220 -19.43 1.92 11.29
N LEU A 221 -18.28 1.98 10.61
CA LEU A 221 -17.72 0.83 9.88
C LEU A 221 -16.53 0.17 10.59
N ILE A 222 -15.85 0.90 11.47
CA ILE A 222 -14.75 0.36 12.28
C ILE A 222 -15.34 -0.19 13.57
N ASP A 223 -14.82 -1.33 14.02
CA ASP A 223 -15.28 -1.95 15.28
C ASP A 223 -14.94 -1.06 16.49
N GLU A 224 -15.85 -0.97 17.46
CA GLU A 224 -15.77 -0.09 18.63
C GLU A 224 -14.42 -0.20 19.37
N ILE A 225 -13.82 -1.39 19.40
CA ILE A 225 -12.52 -1.64 20.06
C ILE A 225 -11.39 -0.83 19.42
N TYR A 226 -11.48 -0.53 18.12
CA TYR A 226 -10.45 0.19 17.36
C TYR A 226 -10.79 1.66 17.12
N GLN A 227 -12.03 2.10 17.34
CA GLN A 227 -12.48 3.47 17.03
C GLN A 227 -11.67 4.54 17.78
N ASP A 228 -11.29 4.25 19.03
CA ASP A 228 -10.52 5.16 19.89
C ASP A 228 -8.99 4.92 19.81
N ASP A 229 -8.50 4.10 18.87
CA ASP A 229 -7.06 3.85 18.74
C ASP A 229 -6.33 5.14 18.29
N PRO A 230 -5.40 5.68 19.10
CA PRO A 230 -4.69 6.91 18.78
C PRO A 230 -3.80 6.80 17.54
N LYS A 231 -3.55 5.60 17.02
CA LYS A 231 -2.77 5.33 15.81
C LYS A 231 -3.59 5.32 14.53
N LEU A 232 -4.92 5.53 14.60
CA LEU A 232 -5.75 5.61 13.40
C LEU A 232 -5.32 6.77 12.50
N VAL A 233 -5.24 6.50 11.19
CA VAL A 233 -4.91 7.49 10.16
C VAL A 233 -5.85 7.37 8.97
N ALA A 234 -6.02 8.48 8.26
CA ALA A 234 -6.73 8.52 6.98
C ALA A 234 -5.71 8.47 5.82
N ILE A 235 -5.61 7.33 5.15
CA ILE A 235 -4.77 7.16 3.96
C ILE A 235 -5.52 7.68 2.73
N VAL A 236 -4.91 8.62 2.02
CA VAL A 236 -5.58 9.33 0.91
C VAL A 236 -4.65 9.65 -0.26
N GLY A 237 -5.25 9.76 -1.44
CA GLY A 237 -4.58 10.22 -2.65
C GLY A 237 -4.32 11.73 -2.66
N ARG A 238 -3.46 12.18 -3.59
CA ARG A 238 -3.15 13.61 -3.76
C ARG A 238 -4.39 14.46 -4.06
N LYS A 239 -5.29 13.92 -4.89
CA LYS A 239 -6.39 14.67 -5.49
C LYS A 239 -7.38 15.16 -4.42
N LEU A 240 -7.91 14.25 -3.59
CA LEU A 240 -8.87 14.61 -2.53
C LEU A 240 -8.30 15.63 -1.53
N LEU A 241 -7.03 15.49 -1.13
CA LEU A 241 -6.39 16.49 -0.26
C LEU A 241 -6.28 17.86 -0.93
N ALA A 242 -5.90 17.90 -2.21
CA ALA A 242 -5.82 19.14 -2.96
C ALA A 242 -7.21 19.78 -3.09
N ASP A 243 -8.22 19.01 -3.47
CA ASP A 243 -9.59 19.51 -3.64
C ASP A 243 -10.20 20.02 -2.32
N LYS A 244 -9.84 19.42 -1.18
CA LYS A 244 -10.22 19.91 0.16
C LYS A 244 -9.55 21.25 0.51
N TYR A 245 -8.24 21.36 0.33
CA TYR A 245 -7.47 22.54 0.79
C TYR A 245 -7.42 23.68 -0.22
N PHE A 246 -7.60 23.40 -1.52
CA PHE A 246 -7.51 24.41 -2.57
C PHE A 246 -8.50 25.57 -2.39
N PRO A 247 -9.79 25.35 -2.04
CA PRO A 247 -10.72 26.44 -1.76
C PRO A 247 -10.33 27.33 -0.56
N LEU A 248 -9.55 26.81 0.39
CA LEU A 248 -9.03 27.58 1.53
C LEU A 248 -7.85 28.45 1.13
N VAL A 249 -6.99 27.99 0.22
CA VAL A 249 -5.86 28.77 -0.30
C VAL A 249 -6.30 29.77 -1.37
N ASN A 250 -7.28 29.39 -2.20
CA ASN A 250 -7.74 30.17 -3.35
C ASN A 250 -8.81 31.21 -2.99
N LYS A 251 -8.63 31.90 -1.86
CA LYS A 251 -9.47 33.02 -1.42
C LYS A 251 -8.59 34.13 -0.86
N GLN A 252 -8.92 35.37 -1.20
CA GLN A 252 -8.33 36.53 -0.53
C GLN A 252 -9.01 36.69 0.83
N GLN A 253 -8.23 36.62 1.90
CA GLN A 253 -8.71 36.57 3.28
C GLN A 253 -7.98 37.60 4.14
N GLU A 254 -8.56 37.98 5.28
CA GLU A 254 -7.87 38.82 6.25
C GLU A 254 -6.67 38.09 6.87
N ASN A 255 -5.69 38.83 7.41
CA ASN A 255 -4.44 38.23 7.90
C ASN A 255 -4.65 37.15 8.97
N SER A 256 -5.63 37.33 9.87
CA SER A 256 -5.99 36.34 10.91
C SER A 256 -6.55 35.05 10.32
N GLU A 257 -7.43 35.16 9.32
CA GLU A 257 -8.05 34.02 8.62
C GLU A 257 -7.02 33.28 7.75
N SER A 258 -6.11 34.01 7.10
CA SER A 258 -4.98 33.43 6.36
C SER A 258 -4.07 32.61 7.28
N LEU A 259 -3.72 33.14 8.46
CA LEU A 259 -2.92 32.40 9.44
C LEU A 259 -3.64 31.15 9.94
N ALA A 260 -4.95 31.22 10.17
CA ALA A 260 -5.75 30.05 10.53
C ALA A 260 -5.77 29.00 9.40
N ALA A 261 -5.95 29.43 8.15
CA ALA A 261 -5.90 28.54 6.99
C ALA A 261 -4.54 27.84 6.85
N ASP A 262 -3.43 28.57 7.02
CA ASP A 262 -2.08 28.01 6.97
C ASP A 262 -1.85 26.95 8.07
N ILE A 263 -2.32 27.21 9.29
CA ILE A 263 -2.24 26.24 10.39
C ILE A 263 -3.05 24.99 10.06
N ILE A 264 -4.28 25.13 9.57
CA ILE A 264 -5.16 23.99 9.21
C ILE A 264 -4.52 23.13 8.12
N ILE A 265 -3.96 23.76 7.08
CA ILE A 265 -3.30 23.06 5.97
C ILE A 265 -2.03 22.34 6.46
N SER A 266 -1.28 22.94 7.38
CA SER A 266 -0.05 22.35 7.92
C SER A 266 -0.31 21.06 8.71
N GLN A 267 -1.44 20.99 9.44
CA GLN A 267 -1.81 19.84 10.26
C GLN A 267 -2.21 18.61 9.44
N LYS A 268 -2.65 18.79 8.18
CA LYS A 268 -3.05 17.71 7.26
C LYS A 268 -3.96 16.67 7.92
N ARG A 269 -5.08 17.11 8.50
CA ARG A 269 -6.08 16.23 9.12
C ARG A 269 -7.33 16.07 8.25
N ILE A 270 -7.94 14.89 8.30
CA ILE A 270 -9.27 14.61 7.74
C ILE A 270 -10.08 13.84 8.77
N GLY A 271 -11.28 14.32 9.10
CA GLY A 271 -12.20 13.66 10.03
C GLY A 271 -11.62 13.49 11.43
N ASN A 272 -10.85 14.49 11.88
CA ASN A 272 -10.06 14.44 13.12
C ASN A 272 -8.99 13.31 13.15
N LEU A 273 -8.60 12.74 12.01
CA LEU A 273 -7.49 11.80 11.90
C LEU A 273 -6.31 12.45 11.15
N PRO A 274 -5.05 12.11 11.49
CA PRO A 274 -3.89 12.46 10.67
C PRO A 274 -4.03 11.89 9.26
N ALA A 275 -3.81 12.70 8.23
CA ALA A 275 -3.87 12.25 6.84
C ALA A 275 -2.48 11.81 6.35
N VAL A 276 -2.39 10.57 5.88
CA VAL A 276 -1.17 10.00 5.30
C VAL A 276 -1.33 9.95 3.78
N ARG A 277 -0.43 10.64 3.08
CA ARG A 277 -0.43 10.65 1.62
C ARG A 277 0.51 9.60 1.08
N VAL A 278 -0.02 8.73 0.24
CA VAL A 278 0.74 7.65 -0.40
C VAL A 278 0.76 7.83 -1.92
N PRO A 279 1.91 7.63 -2.60
CA PRO A 279 1.96 7.69 -4.05
C PRO A 279 1.08 6.58 -4.68
N TYR A 280 0.45 6.90 -5.82
CA TYR A 280 -0.42 5.98 -6.57
C TYR A 280 -1.68 5.50 -5.86
N PHE A 281 -2.01 6.03 -4.68
CA PHE A 281 -3.28 5.73 -4.02
C PHE A 281 -4.48 6.19 -4.89
N PRO A 282 -5.57 5.40 -4.98
CA PRO A 282 -6.74 5.76 -5.79
C PRO A 282 -7.28 7.16 -5.52
N ALA A 283 -7.58 7.91 -6.58
CA ALA A 283 -7.87 9.33 -6.47
C ALA A 283 -9.24 9.67 -5.86
N ASN A 284 -10.15 8.69 -5.77
CA ASN A 284 -11.54 8.81 -5.33
C ASN A 284 -11.85 7.91 -4.12
N ALA A 285 -10.84 7.63 -3.29
CA ALA A 285 -10.99 6.81 -2.11
C ALA A 285 -10.29 7.42 -0.88
N VAL A 286 -10.74 7.01 0.29
CA VAL A 286 -10.10 7.21 1.59
C VAL A 286 -10.08 5.86 2.29
N PHE A 287 -8.94 5.47 2.83
CA PHE A 287 -8.82 4.24 3.59
C PHE A 287 -8.40 4.58 5.02
N VAL A 288 -9.25 4.26 5.99
CA VAL A 288 -9.03 4.57 7.41
C VAL A 288 -8.58 3.28 8.10
N THR A 289 -7.39 3.28 8.67
CA THR A 289 -6.86 2.18 9.48
C THR A 289 -5.61 2.61 10.23
N THR A 290 -5.00 1.73 11.03
CA THR A 290 -3.66 1.93 11.57
C THR A 290 -2.61 1.45 10.57
N LEU A 291 -1.46 2.14 10.46
CA LEU A 291 -0.43 1.76 9.48
C LEU A 291 0.19 0.39 9.80
N GLU A 292 0.22 0.02 11.07
CA GLU A 292 0.66 -1.29 11.58
C GLU A 292 -0.30 -2.43 11.19
N ASN A 293 -1.54 -2.13 10.79
CA ASN A 293 -2.49 -3.14 10.28
C ASN A 293 -2.16 -3.60 8.85
N LEU A 294 -1.32 -2.84 8.15
CA LEU A 294 -0.88 -3.17 6.80
C LEU A 294 0.46 -3.91 6.84
N SER A 295 0.48 -5.06 6.17
CA SER A 295 1.67 -5.90 6.07
C SER A 295 1.94 -6.33 4.63
N ILE A 296 3.22 -6.55 4.33
CA ILE A 296 3.67 -7.29 3.15
C ILE A 296 4.41 -8.52 3.65
N TYR A 297 3.91 -9.71 3.36
CA TYR A 297 4.62 -10.95 3.65
C TYR A 297 5.41 -11.34 2.42
N PHE A 298 6.66 -11.77 2.61
CA PHE A 298 7.50 -12.27 1.53
C PHE A 298 8.18 -13.57 1.94
N MET A 299 8.30 -14.52 1.01
CA MET A 299 9.06 -15.74 1.26
C MET A 299 10.53 -15.51 0.94
N ASP A 300 11.39 -15.52 1.95
CA ASP A 300 12.82 -15.26 1.78
C ASP A 300 13.54 -16.35 0.95
N GLU A 301 13.14 -17.61 1.10
CA GLU A 301 13.65 -18.74 0.29
C GLU A 301 13.14 -18.76 -1.16
N SER A 302 12.12 -17.95 -1.49
CA SER A 302 11.55 -17.92 -2.84
C SER A 302 12.30 -16.99 -3.80
N HIS A 303 13.19 -16.15 -3.28
CA HIS A 303 13.86 -15.14 -4.08
C HIS A 303 14.86 -15.78 -5.02
N ARG A 304 14.61 -15.65 -6.32
CA ARG A 304 15.49 -16.17 -7.38
C ARG A 304 15.88 -15.04 -8.31
N ARG A 305 17.12 -15.09 -8.78
CA ARG A 305 17.71 -14.05 -9.62
C ARG A 305 18.54 -14.63 -10.75
N SER A 306 18.66 -13.90 -11.85
CA SER A 306 19.59 -14.14 -12.95
C SER A 306 19.90 -12.82 -13.64
N ILE A 307 21.17 -12.61 -14.02
CA ILE A 307 21.61 -11.43 -14.78
C ILE A 307 22.28 -11.88 -16.06
N ASP A 308 21.62 -11.65 -17.20
CA ASP A 308 22.11 -12.05 -18.52
C ASP A 308 22.57 -10.85 -19.36
N GLU A 309 23.68 -11.01 -20.07
CA GLU A 309 24.10 -10.03 -21.07
C GLU A 309 23.51 -10.43 -22.42
N ASN A 310 22.57 -9.62 -22.90
CA ASN A 310 21.89 -9.86 -24.17
C ASN A 310 22.43 -8.92 -25.26
N PRO A 311 23.55 -9.28 -25.93
CA PRO A 311 24.13 -8.45 -26.98
C PRO A 311 23.21 -8.32 -28.19
N LYS A 312 22.23 -9.22 -28.39
CA LYS A 312 21.25 -9.10 -29.48
C LYS A 312 20.37 -7.86 -29.34
N LYS A 313 20.30 -7.28 -28.13
CA LYS A 313 19.49 -6.10 -27.82
C LYS A 313 20.29 -4.98 -27.13
N ASP A 314 21.62 -5.05 -27.17
CA ASP A 314 22.54 -4.08 -26.58
C ASP A 314 22.27 -3.75 -25.10
N ARG A 315 21.97 -4.77 -24.29
CA ARG A 315 21.53 -4.60 -22.90
C ARG A 315 21.94 -5.72 -21.97
N VAL A 316 21.94 -5.41 -20.68
CA VAL A 316 21.97 -6.37 -19.58
C VAL A 316 20.55 -6.52 -19.06
N GLU A 317 20.09 -7.76 -18.93
CA GLU A 317 18.76 -8.14 -18.45
C GLU A 317 18.90 -8.69 -17.04
N ASN A 318 18.02 -8.25 -16.13
CA ASN A 318 17.89 -8.81 -14.80
C ASN A 318 16.52 -9.44 -14.68
N TYR A 319 16.51 -10.68 -14.23
CA TYR A 319 15.31 -11.44 -13.93
C TYR A 319 15.28 -11.74 -12.43
N GLU A 320 14.27 -11.23 -11.74
CA GLU A 320 14.11 -11.39 -10.29
C GLU A 320 12.69 -11.85 -10.02
N SER A 321 12.53 -12.90 -9.21
CA SER A 321 11.22 -13.40 -8.80
C SER A 321 11.18 -13.64 -7.30
N MET A 322 10.08 -13.28 -6.65
CA MET A 322 9.86 -13.51 -5.22
C MET A 322 8.37 -13.73 -4.96
N ASN A 323 8.04 -14.60 -4.03
CA ASN A 323 6.66 -14.83 -3.60
C ASN A 323 6.30 -13.84 -2.50
N ILE A 324 5.21 -13.10 -2.70
CA ILE A 324 4.73 -12.10 -1.73
C ILE A 324 3.21 -12.17 -1.57
N ASP A 325 2.71 -11.65 -0.46
CA ASP A 325 1.29 -11.36 -0.24
C ASP A 325 1.12 -10.00 0.44
N TYR A 326 0.04 -9.29 0.12
CA TYR A 326 -0.38 -8.07 0.80
C TYR A 326 -1.39 -8.45 1.87
N VAL A 327 -1.08 -8.24 3.14
CA VAL A 327 -1.87 -8.74 4.26
C VAL A 327 -2.46 -7.58 5.06
N ILE A 328 -3.71 -7.75 5.47
CA ILE A 328 -4.37 -6.93 6.49
C ILE A 328 -4.49 -7.82 7.73
N GLU A 329 -3.95 -7.38 8.85
CA GLU A 329 -3.90 -8.19 10.07
C GLU A 329 -5.29 -8.32 10.71
N ALA A 330 -6.04 -7.21 10.78
CA ALA A 330 -7.39 -7.13 11.31
C ALA A 330 -8.28 -6.31 10.38
N TYR A 331 -9.27 -6.92 9.71
CA TYR A 331 -10.21 -6.13 8.91
C TYR A 331 -11.07 -5.23 9.80
N ALA A 332 -11.34 -5.66 11.03
CA ALA A 332 -12.04 -4.89 12.05
C ALA A 332 -11.43 -3.52 12.40
N ALA A 333 -10.13 -3.36 12.21
CA ALA A 333 -9.39 -2.14 12.54
C ALA A 333 -9.39 -1.08 11.43
N GLY A 334 -10.26 -1.19 10.42
CA GLY A 334 -10.30 -0.23 9.33
C GLY A 334 -11.53 -0.29 8.45
N CYS A 335 -11.69 0.73 7.63
CA CYS A 335 -12.77 0.83 6.65
C CYS A 335 -12.29 1.54 5.37
N LEU A 336 -12.93 1.20 4.25
CA LEU A 336 -12.65 1.77 2.94
C LEU A 336 -13.85 2.59 2.46
N LEU A 337 -13.61 3.85 2.16
CA LEU A 337 -14.57 4.77 1.56
C LEU A 337 -14.14 5.00 0.11
N GLU A 338 -14.97 4.61 -0.86
CA GLU A 338 -14.62 4.67 -2.28
C GLU A 338 -15.74 5.26 -3.15
N ASN A 339 -15.45 5.50 -4.44
CA ASN A 339 -16.35 6.21 -5.35
C ASN A 339 -16.74 7.62 -4.86
N ILE A 340 -15.80 8.33 -4.24
CA ILE A 340 -16.02 9.69 -3.74
C ILE A 340 -15.99 10.69 -4.90
N THR A 341 -17.03 11.49 -5.01
CA THR A 341 -17.14 12.59 -5.98
C THR A 341 -17.32 13.90 -5.23
N LEU A 342 -16.36 14.82 -5.38
CA LEU A 342 -16.43 16.16 -4.79
C LEU A 342 -17.12 17.14 -5.76
N GLY A 343 -18.05 17.97 -5.28
CA GLY A 343 -18.73 18.94 -6.13
C GLY A 343 -19.80 19.79 -5.45
N ASP A 344 -20.48 20.61 -6.24
CA ASP A 344 -21.75 21.25 -5.88
C ASP A 344 -22.87 20.49 -6.62
N PHE A 345 -23.81 19.93 -5.86
CA PHE A 345 -24.87 19.08 -6.36
C PHE A 345 -26.24 19.80 -6.34
N THR A 346 -26.23 21.13 -6.35
CA THR A 346 -27.45 21.93 -6.50
C THR A 346 -28.14 21.59 -7.83
N ALA A 347 -29.42 21.25 -7.77
CA ALA A 347 -30.22 20.98 -8.97
C ALA A 347 -30.23 22.21 -9.91
N PRO A 348 -30.10 22.03 -11.24
CA PRO A 348 -30.24 23.14 -12.17
C PRO A 348 -31.61 23.80 -11.99
N ALA A 349 -31.66 25.12 -11.96
CA ALA A 349 -32.93 25.85 -11.91
C ALA A 349 -33.82 25.39 -13.08
N ALA A 350 -35.07 25.03 -12.78
CA ALA A 350 -36.04 24.70 -13.81
C ALA A 350 -36.16 25.89 -14.77
N PRO A 351 -36.18 25.68 -16.10
CA PRO A 351 -36.38 26.77 -17.03
C PRO A 351 -37.70 27.45 -16.68
N GLU A 352 -37.65 28.76 -16.43
CA GLU A 352 -38.86 29.56 -16.25
C GLU A 352 -39.77 29.30 -17.45
N SER A 353 -40.93 28.71 -17.19
CA SER A 353 -42.01 28.62 -18.17
C SER A 353 -42.42 30.06 -18.49
N GLY A 354 -41.88 30.61 -19.56
CA GLY A 354 -42.29 31.90 -20.08
C GLY A 354 -43.77 31.85 -20.44
N GLU A 355 -44.56 32.65 -19.73
CA GLU A 355 -45.92 33.02 -20.12
C GLU A 355 -45.92 33.98 -21.32
#